data_AF-A0A2M8Q0Q7-F1
#
_entry.id   AF-A0A2M8Q0Q7-F1
#
_cell.length_a   1.000
_cell.length_b   1.000
_cell.length_c   1.000
_cell.angle_alpha   90.00
_cell.angle_beta   90.00
_cell.angle_gamma   90.00
#
_symmetry.space_group_name_H-M   'P 1'
#
loop_
_entity.id
_entity.type
_entity.pdbx_description
1 polymer ?
#
loop_
_entity_poly.entity_id
_entity_poly.type
_entity_poly.pdbx_seq_one_letter_code
_entity_poly.pdbx_strand_id
1 'polypeptide(L)'
;MPLLEAKGVTKRFGGLIAVQNVDYFIEPHTINAIIGPNGAGKTTFFNLLTGIYTPDEGKIIFDGKDITGLKPNWINRAGIARTFQNIRLFGAMTVIENCLVGMHPRLNIDLAQTILRLPAFGQQEREAQRRAENLLEFVGLRDKANEVAKNLPYGDQRRLEIARALASEPKLLLLDEPTAGMNPQESAAAMQLFRAVRDKFGITVLLIEHDMRVVMGISERVTVLDYGQKIAEGTPEEVRRNPQVIEAYLGRGSAASHI
;
A
#
# COMPACT_ATOMS: atom_id res chain seq x y z
N MET A 1 14.71 -5.30 -14.05
CA MET A 1 13.69 -6.34 -13.78
C MET A 1 12.60 -5.73 -12.92
N PRO A 2 11.32 -6.11 -13.09
CA PRO A 2 10.24 -5.58 -12.27
C PRO A 2 10.40 -6.01 -10.81
N LEU A 3 9.98 -5.15 -9.88
CA LEU A 3 9.94 -5.46 -8.44
C LEU A 3 8.79 -6.43 -8.12
N LEU A 4 7.64 -6.24 -8.76
CA LEU A 4 6.47 -7.12 -8.65
C LEU A 4 5.99 -7.52 -10.05
N GLU A 5 5.62 -8.78 -10.23
CA GLU A 5 5.03 -9.29 -11.46
C GLU A 5 3.89 -10.27 -11.12
N ALA A 6 2.67 -9.95 -11.55
CA ALA A 6 1.50 -10.81 -11.51
C ALA A 6 1.23 -11.34 -12.93
N LYS A 7 1.09 -12.66 -13.07
CA LYS A 7 0.87 -13.34 -14.36
C LYS A 7 -0.43 -14.12 -14.34
N GLY A 8 -1.37 -13.73 -15.19
CA GLY A 8 -2.67 -14.38 -15.37
C GLY A 8 -3.43 -14.60 -14.05
N VAL A 9 -3.32 -13.65 -13.11
CA VAL A 9 -3.89 -13.82 -11.77
C VAL A 9 -5.41 -13.82 -11.85
N THR A 10 -6.03 -14.86 -11.32
CA THR A 10 -7.50 -15.01 -11.29
C THR A 10 -7.96 -15.31 -9.87
N LYS A 11 -9.08 -14.68 -9.47
CA LYS A 11 -9.78 -14.97 -8.22
C LYS A 11 -11.28 -15.03 -8.40
N ARG A 12 -11.88 -16.10 -7.89
CA ARG A 12 -13.30 -16.40 -7.90
C ARG A 12 -13.86 -16.46 -6.47
N PHE A 13 -15.10 -16.03 -6.31
CA PHE A 13 -15.90 -16.16 -5.10
C PHE A 13 -17.25 -16.77 -5.47
N GLY A 14 -17.42 -18.07 -5.22
CA GLY A 14 -18.57 -18.80 -5.72
C GLY A 14 -18.67 -18.69 -7.25
N GLY A 15 -19.81 -18.19 -7.75
CA GLY A 15 -20.03 -17.97 -9.18
C GLY A 15 -19.46 -16.66 -9.75
N LEU A 16 -18.90 -15.78 -8.93
CA LEU A 16 -18.36 -14.48 -9.36
C LEU A 16 -16.85 -14.55 -9.59
N ILE A 17 -16.39 -14.13 -10.77
CA ILE A 17 -14.95 -13.90 -11.02
C ILE A 17 -14.64 -12.44 -10.66
N ALA A 18 -13.93 -12.23 -9.55
CA ALA A 18 -13.64 -10.88 -9.04
C ALA A 18 -12.34 -10.29 -9.61
N VAL A 19 -11.41 -11.14 -10.02
CA VAL A 19 -10.20 -10.79 -10.78
C VAL A 19 -10.05 -11.87 -11.85
N GLN A 20 -9.88 -11.50 -13.11
CA GLN A 20 -9.85 -12.43 -14.24
C GLN A 20 -8.62 -12.18 -15.10
N ASN A 21 -7.70 -13.14 -15.10
CA ASN A 21 -6.51 -13.17 -15.94
C ASN A 21 -5.73 -11.83 -15.95
N VAL A 22 -5.47 -11.27 -14.77
CA VAL A 22 -4.79 -9.98 -14.65
C VAL A 22 -3.27 -10.18 -14.70
N ASP A 23 -2.66 -9.63 -15.75
CA ASP A 23 -1.22 -9.41 -15.84
C ASP A 23 -0.88 -8.00 -15.34
N TYR A 24 0.09 -7.88 -14.45
CA TYR A 24 0.51 -6.60 -13.89
C TYR A 24 1.98 -6.62 -13.50
N PHE A 25 2.69 -5.51 -13.68
CA PHE A 25 4.07 -5.39 -13.22
C PHE A 25 4.32 -4.01 -12.61
N ILE A 26 5.28 -3.95 -11.71
CA ILE A 26 5.70 -2.70 -11.07
C ILE A 26 7.22 -2.58 -11.14
N GLU A 27 7.71 -1.45 -11.63
CA GLU A 27 9.13 -1.13 -11.60
C GLU A 27 9.57 -0.67 -10.21
N PRO A 28 10.80 -0.97 -9.78
CA PRO A 28 11.32 -0.46 -8.52
C PRO A 28 11.37 1.08 -8.51
N HIS A 29 11.21 1.70 -7.34
CA HIS A 29 11.34 3.14 -7.13
C HIS A 29 10.32 3.99 -7.90
N THR A 30 9.11 3.48 -8.12
CA THR A 30 8.01 4.21 -8.80
C THR A 30 6.76 4.29 -7.92
N ILE A 31 5.88 5.24 -8.22
CA ILE A 31 4.54 5.39 -7.66
C ILE A 31 3.53 5.01 -8.74
N ASN A 32 2.77 3.96 -8.49
CA ASN A 32 1.81 3.41 -9.44
C ASN A 32 0.42 3.48 -8.85
N ALA A 33 -0.59 3.65 -9.69
CA ALA A 33 -1.99 3.61 -9.28
C ALA A 33 -2.76 2.49 -9.95
N ILE A 34 -3.70 1.91 -9.21
CA ILE A 34 -4.77 1.08 -9.74
C ILE A 34 -6.09 1.81 -9.53
N ILE A 35 -6.76 2.10 -10.64
CA ILE A 35 -8.06 2.77 -10.66
C ILE A 35 -9.11 1.87 -11.34
N GLY A 36 -10.36 2.31 -11.33
CA GLY A 36 -11.49 1.59 -11.88
C GLY A 36 -12.79 1.89 -11.13
N PRO A 37 -13.96 1.57 -11.72
CA PRO A 37 -15.25 1.71 -11.04
C PRO A 37 -15.37 0.88 -9.75
N ASN A 38 -16.44 1.14 -8.99
CA ASN A 38 -16.78 0.30 -7.83
C ASN A 38 -17.08 -1.13 -8.28
N GLY A 39 -16.53 -2.12 -7.58
CA GLY A 39 -16.67 -3.52 -7.97
C GLY A 39 -15.71 -3.98 -9.08
N ALA A 40 -14.82 -3.13 -9.58
CA ALA A 40 -13.85 -3.48 -10.63
C ALA A 40 -12.79 -4.51 -10.24
N GLY A 41 -12.72 -4.95 -8.98
CA GLY A 41 -11.73 -5.94 -8.50
C GLY A 41 -10.45 -5.36 -7.89
N LYS A 42 -10.32 -4.03 -7.74
CA LYS A 42 -9.13 -3.34 -7.20
C LYS A 42 -8.71 -3.87 -5.81
N THR A 43 -9.60 -3.79 -4.83
CA THR A 43 -9.33 -4.25 -3.45
C THR A 43 -9.08 -5.76 -3.40
N THR A 44 -9.79 -6.54 -4.23
CA THR A 44 -9.54 -7.97 -4.37
C THR A 44 -8.13 -8.24 -4.88
N PHE A 45 -7.68 -7.51 -5.90
CA PHE A 45 -6.33 -7.63 -6.43
C PHE A 45 -5.28 -7.27 -5.38
N PHE A 46 -5.46 -6.18 -4.63
CA PHE A 46 -4.61 -5.85 -3.47
C PHE A 46 -4.56 -6.98 -2.42
N ASN A 47 -5.71 -7.58 -2.10
CA ASN A 47 -5.77 -8.70 -1.16
C ASN A 47 -5.00 -9.93 -1.65
N LEU A 48 -4.93 -10.16 -2.97
CA LEU A 48 -4.10 -11.21 -3.57
C LEU A 48 -2.61 -10.88 -3.42
N LEU A 49 -2.21 -9.64 -3.70
CA LEU A 49 -0.82 -9.20 -3.55
C LEU A 49 -0.33 -9.28 -2.09
N THR A 50 -1.23 -9.12 -1.12
CA THR A 50 -0.90 -9.20 0.32
C THR A 50 -1.20 -10.56 0.97
N GLY A 51 -1.62 -11.56 0.19
CA GLY A 51 -1.91 -12.92 0.68
C GLY A 51 -3.08 -13.00 1.66
N ILE A 52 -3.96 -11.99 1.68
CA ILE A 52 -5.25 -12.08 2.37
C ILE A 52 -6.14 -13.08 1.63
N TYR A 53 -6.05 -13.08 0.30
CA TYR A 53 -6.63 -14.11 -0.55
C TYR A 53 -5.53 -14.83 -1.31
N THR A 54 -5.74 -16.12 -1.55
CA THR A 54 -4.91 -16.92 -2.45
C THR A 54 -5.50 -16.86 -3.86
N PRO A 55 -4.70 -16.54 -4.89
CA PRO A 55 -5.12 -16.69 -6.28
C PRO A 55 -5.59 -18.11 -6.58
N ASP A 56 -6.65 -18.26 -7.37
CA ASP A 56 -7.08 -19.59 -7.83
C ASP A 56 -6.25 -20.04 -9.04
N GLU A 57 -5.80 -19.09 -9.85
CA GLU A 57 -4.90 -19.29 -10.98
C GLU A 57 -3.89 -18.14 -11.08
N GLY A 58 -2.82 -18.37 -11.84
CA GLY A 58 -1.76 -17.41 -12.06
C GLY A 58 -0.68 -17.43 -10.98
N LYS A 59 0.28 -16.50 -11.09
CA LYS A 59 1.42 -16.38 -10.17
C LYS A 59 1.69 -14.93 -9.81
N ILE A 60 2.21 -14.72 -8.61
CA ILE A 60 2.71 -13.43 -8.12
C ILE A 60 4.17 -13.60 -7.73
N ILE A 61 5.04 -12.89 -8.41
CA ILE A 61 6.49 -12.88 -8.21
C ILE A 61 6.87 -11.53 -7.64
N PHE A 62 7.64 -11.52 -6.55
CA PHE A 62 8.15 -10.32 -5.91
C PHE A 62 9.65 -10.43 -5.69
N ASP A 63 10.41 -9.45 -6.19
CA ASP A 63 11.88 -9.40 -6.07
C ASP A 63 12.54 -10.72 -6.55
N GLY A 64 12.03 -11.24 -7.67
CA GLY A 64 12.48 -12.50 -8.28
C GLY A 64 12.01 -13.78 -7.59
N LYS A 65 11.22 -13.70 -6.51
CA LYS A 65 10.73 -14.86 -5.74
C LYS A 65 9.23 -15.05 -5.92
N ASP A 66 8.79 -16.29 -6.11
CA ASP A 66 7.36 -16.62 -6.12
C ASP A 66 6.79 -16.46 -4.71
N ILE A 67 5.79 -15.58 -4.57
CA ILE A 67 5.08 -15.31 -3.31
C ILE A 67 3.62 -15.78 -3.37
N THR A 68 3.24 -16.54 -4.41
CA THR A 68 1.87 -16.98 -4.64
C THR A 68 1.34 -17.80 -3.46
N GLY A 69 0.22 -17.37 -2.89
CA GLY A 69 -0.44 -18.07 -1.78
C GLY A 69 0.31 -18.02 -0.44
N LEU A 70 1.39 -17.24 -0.33
CA LEU A 70 2.04 -17.02 0.96
C LEU A 70 1.10 -16.25 1.90
N LYS A 71 1.21 -16.56 3.20
CA LYS A 71 0.45 -15.85 4.25
C LYS A 71 0.96 -14.40 4.40
N PRO A 72 0.11 -13.46 4.89
CA PRO A 72 0.47 -12.04 4.98
C PRO A 72 1.75 -11.74 5.76
N ASN A 73 2.03 -12.51 6.82
CA ASN A 73 3.26 -12.34 7.61
C ASN A 73 4.53 -12.67 6.81
N TRP A 74 4.48 -13.65 5.92
CA TRP A 74 5.60 -13.99 5.03
C TRP A 74 5.76 -12.98 3.90
N ILE A 75 4.65 -12.47 3.37
CA ILE A 75 4.65 -11.40 2.37
C ILE A 75 5.24 -10.10 2.96
N ASN A 76 4.90 -9.77 4.21
CA ASN A 76 5.50 -8.64 4.89
C ASN A 76 7.00 -8.81 5.09
N ARG A 77 7.46 -9.98 5.52
CA ARG A 77 8.89 -10.32 5.62
C ARG A 77 9.61 -10.27 4.27
N ALA A 78 8.92 -10.59 3.18
CA ALA A 78 9.47 -10.47 1.84
C ALA A 78 9.71 -9.01 1.43
N GLY A 79 9.03 -8.05 2.06
CA GLY A 79 9.20 -6.61 1.85
C GLY A 79 7.96 -5.91 1.30
N ILE A 80 6.76 -6.47 1.48
CA ILE A 80 5.50 -5.83 1.08
C ILE A 80 4.75 -5.36 2.33
N ALA A 81 4.53 -4.06 2.48
CA ALA A 81 3.69 -3.50 3.52
C ALA A 81 2.40 -2.94 2.93
N ARG A 82 1.31 -2.94 3.72
CA ARG A 82 0.02 -2.43 3.30
C ARG A 82 -0.65 -1.60 4.40
N THR A 83 -1.23 -0.48 4.01
CA THR A 83 -2.23 0.24 4.81
C THR A 83 -3.64 -0.15 4.39
N PHE A 84 -4.62 0.07 5.27
CA PHE A 84 -6.02 -0.27 5.00
C PHE A 84 -6.85 0.99 4.84
N GLN A 85 -7.93 0.90 4.06
CA GLN A 85 -8.88 1.99 3.87
C GLN A 85 -9.35 2.56 5.22
N ASN A 86 -9.79 1.68 6.12
CA ASN A 86 -10.02 2.04 7.53
C ASN A 86 -8.70 1.96 8.30
N ILE A 87 -8.37 3.04 9.00
CA ILE A 87 -7.18 3.12 9.83
C ILE A 87 -7.18 1.99 10.86
N ARG A 88 -6.13 1.17 10.87
CA ARG A 88 -5.99 0.04 11.81
C ARG A 88 -4.84 0.27 12.78
N LEU A 89 -4.93 1.26 13.65
CA LEU A 89 -3.94 1.51 14.69
C LEU A 89 -4.24 0.72 15.97
N PHE A 90 -3.20 0.46 16.77
CA PHE A 90 -3.37 0.01 18.14
C PHE A 90 -3.77 1.23 18.98
N GLY A 91 -5.07 1.52 19.02
CA GLY A 91 -5.58 2.79 19.56
C GLY A 91 -5.31 3.03 21.05
N ALA A 92 -5.04 1.99 21.82
CA ALA A 92 -4.67 2.09 23.24
C ALA A 92 -3.17 2.29 23.47
N MET A 93 -2.35 2.09 22.45
CA MET A 93 -0.90 2.27 22.49
C MET A 93 -0.52 3.71 22.11
N THR A 94 0.66 4.14 22.52
CA THR A 94 1.21 5.43 22.11
C THR A 94 1.58 5.45 20.63
N VAL A 95 1.83 6.65 20.09
CA VAL A 95 2.30 6.84 18.71
C VAL A 95 3.61 6.09 18.47
N ILE A 96 4.57 6.18 19.39
CA ILE A 96 5.86 5.50 19.24
C ILE A 96 5.75 3.99 19.35
N GLU A 97 4.92 3.49 20.27
CA GLU A 97 4.63 2.08 20.42
C GLU A 97 4.01 1.48 19.14
N ASN A 98 3.10 2.20 18.49
CA ASN A 98 2.55 1.79 17.20
C ASN A 98 3.64 1.63 16.14
N CYS A 99 4.62 2.53 16.09
CA CYS A 99 5.74 2.45 15.15
C CYS A 99 6.65 1.24 15.46
N LEU A 100 7.00 1.05 16.74
CA LEU A 100 7.82 -0.08 17.22
C LEU A 100 7.21 -1.45 16.87
N VAL A 101 5.88 -1.60 16.98
CA VAL A 101 5.19 -2.84 16.59
C VAL A 101 5.44 -3.18 15.11
N GLY A 102 5.54 -2.18 14.24
CA GLY A 102 5.84 -2.37 12.82
C GLY A 102 7.24 -2.95 12.56
N MET A 103 8.17 -2.82 13.50
CA MET A 103 9.54 -3.34 13.39
C MET A 103 9.65 -4.82 13.75
N HIS A 104 8.67 -5.39 14.46
CA HIS A 104 8.70 -6.77 14.94
C HIS A 104 9.06 -7.83 13.89
N PRO A 105 8.62 -7.74 12.61
CA PRO A 105 9.01 -8.69 11.57
C PRO A 105 10.52 -8.74 11.28
N ARG A 106 11.25 -7.67 11.60
CA ARG A 106 12.71 -7.51 11.39
C ARG A 106 13.53 -7.78 12.64
N LEU A 107 12.91 -7.83 13.81
CA LEU A 107 13.60 -8.13 15.05
C LEU A 107 13.87 -9.64 15.13
N ASN A 108 15.14 -10.03 15.12
CA ASN A 108 15.56 -11.39 15.49
C ASN A 108 15.50 -11.52 17.01
N ILE A 109 14.30 -11.62 17.56
CA ILE A 109 14.10 -11.91 18.98
C ILE A 109 14.38 -13.40 19.18
N ASP A 110 15.62 -13.70 19.51
CA ASP A 110 15.98 -15.01 20.04
C ASP A 110 15.46 -15.08 21.48
N LEU A 111 14.43 -15.91 21.71
CA LEU A 111 13.76 -16.09 23.01
C LEU A 111 14.76 -16.33 24.15
N ALA A 112 15.87 -17.02 23.86
CA ALA A 112 16.94 -17.25 24.82
C ALA A 112 17.61 -15.93 25.28
N GLN A 113 17.83 -14.98 24.37
CA GLN A 113 18.45 -13.69 24.68
C GLN A 113 17.53 -12.77 25.48
N THR A 114 16.21 -12.82 25.21
CA THR A 114 15.19 -12.08 25.98
C THR A 114 15.08 -12.61 27.41
N ILE A 115 15.11 -13.93 27.60
CA ILE A 115 15.06 -14.55 28.93
C ILE A 115 16.36 -14.28 29.72
N LEU A 116 17.52 -14.33 29.05
CA LEU A 116 18.83 -14.11 29.67
C LEU A 116 19.22 -12.63 29.83
N ARG A 117 18.37 -11.68 29.40
CA ARG A 117 18.60 -10.21 29.47
C ARG A 117 20.01 -9.79 29.04
N LEU A 118 20.51 -10.39 27.96
CA LEU A 118 21.87 -10.09 27.49
C LEU A 118 21.98 -8.61 27.08
N PRO A 119 23.15 -7.96 27.25
CA PRO A 119 23.33 -6.54 26.91
C PRO A 119 23.09 -6.21 25.43
N ALA A 120 23.16 -7.22 24.55
CA ALA A 120 22.78 -7.10 23.14
C ALA A 120 21.30 -6.73 22.94
N PHE A 121 20.40 -7.17 23.84
CA PHE A 121 18.98 -6.85 23.78
C PHE A 121 18.72 -5.35 24.03
N GLY A 122 19.39 -4.76 25.02
CA GLY A 122 19.25 -3.33 25.31
C GLY A 122 19.78 -2.42 24.20
N GLN A 123 20.76 -2.88 23.40
CA GLN A 123 21.20 -2.14 22.21
C GLN A 123 20.18 -2.20 21.09
N GLN A 124 19.57 -3.36 20.84
CA GLN A 124 18.50 -3.50 19.84
C GLN A 124 17.27 -2.66 20.18
N GLU A 125 16.88 -2.60 21.45
CA GLU A 125 15.76 -1.78 21.91
C GLU A 125 16.03 -0.29 21.68
N ARG A 126 17.22 0.20 22.04
CA ARG A 126 17.62 1.60 21.80
C ARG A 126 17.66 1.94 20.31
N GLU A 127 18.12 1.01 19.48
CA GLU A 127 18.15 1.21 18.03
C GLU A 127 16.74 1.26 17.43
N ALA A 128 15.86 0.35 17.84
CA ALA A 128 14.46 0.35 17.43
C ALA A 128 13.76 1.65 17.84
N GLN A 129 13.99 2.10 19.08
CA GLN A 129 13.47 3.37 19.59
C GLN A 129 13.96 4.56 18.76
N ARG A 130 15.28 4.69 18.55
CA ARG A 130 15.87 5.75 17.74
C ARG A 130 15.32 5.78 16.33
N ARG A 131 15.16 4.60 15.73
CA ARG A 131 14.56 4.47 14.40
C ARG A 131 13.09 4.88 14.38
N ALA A 132 12.33 4.51 15.41
CA ALA A 132 10.93 4.87 15.52
C ALA A 132 10.79 6.40 15.60
N GLU A 133 11.61 7.05 16.41
CA GLU A 133 11.68 8.51 16.50
C GLU A 133 12.01 9.16 15.16
N ASN A 134 12.98 8.63 14.40
CA ASN A 134 13.32 9.13 13.07
C ASN A 134 12.16 8.98 12.07
N LEU A 135 11.43 7.87 12.12
CA LEU A 135 10.24 7.65 11.28
C LEU A 135 9.11 8.59 11.67
N LEU A 136 8.89 8.81 12.97
CA LEU A 136 7.90 9.77 13.47
C LEU A 136 8.27 11.20 13.08
N GLU A 137 9.54 11.57 13.14
CA GLU A 137 10.01 12.86 12.64
C GLU A 137 9.75 13.02 11.15
N PHE A 138 10.08 11.98 10.36
CA PHE A 138 9.83 11.99 8.92
C PHE A 138 8.36 12.21 8.57
N VAL A 139 7.42 11.61 9.32
CA VAL A 139 5.98 11.81 9.12
C VAL A 139 5.40 13.00 9.89
N GLY A 140 6.22 13.80 10.57
CA GLY A 140 5.80 15.00 11.31
C GLY A 140 4.98 14.71 12.58
N LEU A 141 5.31 13.64 13.31
CA LEU A 141 4.65 13.20 14.55
C LEU A 141 5.59 13.05 15.75
N ARG A 142 6.84 13.51 15.65
CA ARG A 142 7.85 13.38 16.73
C ARG A 142 7.36 13.96 18.05
N ASP A 143 6.77 15.15 18.03
CA ASP A 143 6.27 15.84 19.24
C ASP A 143 5.08 15.12 19.91
N LYS A 144 4.46 14.18 19.19
CA LYS A 144 3.31 13.39 19.66
C LYS A 144 3.69 11.94 19.98
N ALA A 145 4.98 11.61 20.03
CA ALA A 145 5.46 10.24 20.23
C ALA A 145 4.81 9.52 21.42
N ASN A 146 4.59 10.23 22.54
CA ASN A 146 3.99 9.67 23.76
C ASN A 146 2.47 9.83 23.85
N GLU A 147 1.83 10.47 22.87
CA GLU A 147 0.38 10.59 22.82
C GLU A 147 -0.26 9.24 22.52
N VAL A 148 -1.46 9.01 23.03
CA VAL A 148 -2.22 7.78 22.73
C VAL A 148 -2.79 7.88 21.31
N ALA A 149 -2.58 6.84 20.49
CA ALA A 149 -2.88 6.87 19.06
C ALA A 149 -4.34 7.21 18.73
N LYS A 150 -5.32 6.75 19.54
CA LYS A 150 -6.75 7.06 19.33
C LYS A 150 -7.10 8.54 19.51
N ASN A 151 -6.27 9.32 20.21
CA ASN A 151 -6.50 10.75 20.47
C ASN A 151 -5.99 11.63 19.33
N LEU A 152 -5.24 11.08 18.38
CA LEU A 152 -4.72 11.82 17.24
C LEU A 152 -5.86 12.25 16.30
N PRO A 153 -5.77 13.44 15.67
CA PRO A 153 -6.61 13.80 14.53
C PRO A 153 -6.50 12.76 13.40
N TYR A 154 -7.53 12.66 12.55
CA TYR A 154 -7.59 11.64 11.49
C TYR A 154 -6.38 11.67 10.54
N GLY A 155 -5.94 12.84 10.10
CA GLY A 155 -4.74 12.99 9.26
C GLY A 155 -3.46 12.49 9.95
N ASP A 156 -3.32 12.75 11.25
CA ASP A 156 -2.18 12.29 12.05
C ASP A 156 -2.21 10.77 12.25
N GLN A 157 -3.40 10.20 12.47
CA GLN A 157 -3.57 8.74 12.53
C GLN A 157 -3.12 8.08 11.21
N ARG A 158 -3.44 8.68 10.06
CA ARG A 158 -2.97 8.18 8.76
C ARG A 158 -1.46 8.27 8.62
N ARG A 159 -0.84 9.38 9.05
CA ARG A 159 0.62 9.55 9.07
C ARG A 159 1.31 8.51 9.97
N LEU A 160 0.71 8.18 11.11
CA LEU A 160 1.19 7.11 11.99
C LEU A 160 1.08 5.73 11.34
N GLU A 161 -0.01 5.45 10.64
CA GLU A 161 -0.16 4.18 9.92
C GLU A 161 0.94 3.98 8.87
N ILE A 162 1.31 5.05 8.16
CA ILE A 162 2.44 5.06 7.22
C ILE A 162 3.76 4.83 7.95
N ALA A 163 4.03 5.56 9.05
CA ALA A 163 5.25 5.36 9.84
C ALA A 163 5.41 3.91 10.32
N ARG A 164 4.32 3.29 10.81
CA ARG A 164 4.32 1.88 11.21
C ARG A 164 4.57 0.95 10.03
N ALA A 165 3.99 1.22 8.85
CA ALA A 165 4.25 0.41 7.66
C ALA A 165 5.72 0.50 7.23
N LEU A 166 6.30 1.72 7.23
CA LEU A 166 7.72 1.96 6.93
C LEU A 166 8.66 1.28 7.93
N ALA A 167 8.25 1.15 9.19
CA ALA A 167 9.02 0.48 10.23
C ALA A 167 9.32 -1.00 9.91
N SER A 168 8.52 -1.63 9.04
CA SER A 168 8.77 -3.00 8.56
C SER A 168 9.83 -3.11 7.45
N GLU A 169 10.40 -1.99 7.03
CA GLU A 169 11.35 -1.88 5.91
C GLU A 169 10.81 -2.49 4.59
N PRO A 170 9.67 -2.01 4.09
CA PRO A 170 9.14 -2.52 2.84
C PRO A 170 10.00 -2.06 1.65
N LYS A 171 10.05 -2.89 0.62
CA LYS A 171 10.44 -2.49 -0.74
C LYS A 171 9.24 -1.97 -1.53
N LEU A 172 8.04 -2.48 -1.21
CA LEU A 172 6.76 -2.08 -1.81
C LEU A 172 5.74 -1.72 -0.73
N LEU A 173 5.19 -0.51 -0.80
CA LEU A 173 4.15 0.00 0.08
C LEU A 173 2.82 0.11 -0.69
N LEU A 174 1.80 -0.60 -0.21
CA LEU A 174 0.45 -0.58 -0.77
C LEU A 174 -0.44 0.36 0.04
N LEU A 175 -1.06 1.31 -0.63
CA LEU A 175 -1.93 2.32 -0.03
C LEU A 175 -3.35 2.17 -0.57
N ASP A 176 -4.29 1.82 0.28
CA ASP A 176 -5.69 1.57 -0.11
C ASP A 176 -6.55 2.80 0.21
N GLU A 177 -6.85 3.61 -0.80
CA GLU A 177 -7.55 4.91 -0.70
C GLU A 177 -6.98 5.85 0.37
N PRO A 178 -5.66 6.13 0.34
CA PRO A 178 -4.99 6.87 1.40
C PRO A 178 -5.50 8.31 1.61
N THR A 179 -6.12 8.92 0.59
CA THR A 179 -6.63 10.30 0.63
C THR A 179 -8.14 10.39 0.87
N ALA A 180 -8.83 9.25 1.05
CA ALA A 180 -10.27 9.24 1.29
C ALA A 180 -10.66 10.02 2.57
N GLY A 181 -11.62 10.92 2.42
CA GLY A 181 -12.14 11.76 3.50
C GLY A 181 -11.26 12.96 3.87
N MET A 182 -10.16 13.20 3.14
CA MET A 182 -9.29 14.35 3.34
C MET A 182 -9.77 15.59 2.57
N ASN A 183 -9.49 16.77 3.10
CA ASN A 183 -9.65 18.02 2.36
C ASN A 183 -8.51 18.21 1.34
N PRO A 184 -8.62 19.15 0.37
CA PRO A 184 -7.61 19.32 -0.67
C PRO A 184 -6.18 19.63 -0.16
N GLN A 185 -6.04 20.35 0.95
CA GLN A 185 -4.72 20.65 1.53
C GLN A 185 -4.11 19.40 2.17
N GLU A 186 -4.92 18.61 2.86
CA GLU A 186 -4.50 17.33 3.45
C GLU A 186 -4.10 16.32 2.37
N SER A 187 -4.88 16.19 1.28
CA SER A 187 -4.52 15.33 0.15
C SER A 187 -3.21 15.76 -0.50
N ALA A 188 -2.96 17.07 -0.65
CA ALA A 188 -1.70 17.59 -1.15
C ALA A 188 -0.51 17.23 -0.24
N ALA A 189 -0.67 17.38 1.07
CA ALA A 189 0.35 16.98 2.05
C ALA A 189 0.62 15.47 2.02
N ALA A 190 -0.42 14.64 1.90
CA ALA A 190 -0.28 13.19 1.78
C ALA A 190 0.50 12.81 0.50
N MET A 191 0.19 13.45 -0.63
CA MET A 191 0.93 13.23 -1.87
C MET A 191 2.42 13.59 -1.75
N GLN A 192 2.74 14.69 -1.07
CA GLN A 192 4.13 15.06 -0.80
C GLN A 192 4.83 14.01 0.07
N LEU A 193 4.14 13.46 1.08
CA LEU A 193 4.66 12.39 1.92
C LEU A 193 4.95 11.13 1.10
N PHE A 194 4.06 10.71 0.20
CA PHE A 194 4.29 9.51 -0.64
C PHE A 194 5.46 9.69 -1.60
N ARG A 195 5.62 10.88 -2.20
CA ARG A 195 6.81 11.23 -2.99
C ARG A 195 8.07 11.15 -2.14
N ALA A 196 8.05 11.74 -0.95
CA ALA A 196 9.19 11.70 -0.03
C ALA A 196 9.53 10.26 0.42
N VAL A 197 8.53 9.39 0.58
CA VAL A 197 8.74 7.97 0.89
C VAL A 197 9.54 7.29 -0.22
N ARG A 198 9.13 7.48 -1.48
CA ARG A 198 9.86 6.95 -2.63
C ARG A 198 11.26 7.56 -2.71
N ASP A 199 11.37 8.89 -2.68
CA ASP A 199 12.61 9.60 -2.98
C ASP A 199 13.68 9.41 -1.89
N LYS A 200 13.28 9.37 -0.61
CA LYS A 200 14.23 9.24 0.51
C LYS A 200 14.59 7.79 0.84
N PHE A 201 13.65 6.87 0.71
CA PHE A 201 13.88 5.47 1.10
C PHE A 201 14.05 4.53 -0.09
N GLY A 202 13.86 5.00 -1.32
CA GLY A 202 13.84 4.14 -2.51
C GLY A 202 12.68 3.15 -2.48
N ILE A 203 11.57 3.46 -1.82
CA ILE A 203 10.43 2.55 -1.70
C ILE A 203 9.52 2.70 -2.92
N THR A 204 9.09 1.58 -3.50
CA THR A 204 8.03 1.58 -4.52
C THR A 204 6.67 1.75 -3.84
N VAL A 205 5.81 2.57 -4.41
CA VAL A 205 4.45 2.80 -3.90
C VAL A 205 3.43 2.32 -4.91
N LEU A 206 2.43 1.59 -4.44
CA LEU A 206 1.24 1.22 -5.21
C LEU A 206 0.01 1.72 -4.47
N LEU A 207 -0.84 2.51 -5.13
CA LEU A 207 -2.04 3.05 -4.52
C LEU A 207 -3.31 2.65 -5.26
N ILE A 208 -4.37 2.37 -4.51
CA ILE A 208 -5.74 2.41 -5.04
C ILE A 208 -6.29 3.78 -4.71
N GLU A 209 -6.80 4.48 -5.71
CA GLU A 209 -7.46 5.77 -5.52
C GLU A 209 -8.64 5.92 -6.47
N HIS A 210 -9.58 6.78 -6.08
CA HIS A 210 -10.71 7.18 -6.91
C HIS A 210 -10.68 8.68 -7.26
N ASP A 211 -9.93 9.51 -6.52
CA ASP A 211 -9.73 10.90 -6.89
C ASP A 211 -8.70 11.00 -8.05
N MET A 212 -9.22 11.29 -9.24
CA MET A 212 -8.41 11.42 -10.45
C MET A 212 -7.36 12.53 -10.35
N ARG A 213 -7.56 13.57 -9.53
CA ARG A 213 -6.54 14.61 -9.34
C ARG A 213 -5.33 14.07 -8.59
N VAL A 214 -5.56 13.20 -7.61
CA VAL A 214 -4.49 12.54 -6.84
C VAL A 214 -3.73 11.58 -7.75
N VAL A 215 -4.45 10.71 -8.46
CA VAL A 215 -3.87 9.73 -9.39
C VAL A 215 -2.99 10.42 -10.43
N MET A 216 -3.54 11.44 -11.10
CA MET A 216 -2.82 12.19 -12.14
C MET A 216 -1.68 13.02 -11.58
N GLY A 217 -1.81 13.47 -10.33
CA GLY A 217 -0.85 14.34 -9.68
C GLY A 217 0.36 13.62 -9.07
N ILE A 218 0.34 12.29 -8.92
CA ILE A 218 1.42 11.55 -8.23
C ILE A 218 1.94 10.31 -8.96
N SER A 219 1.14 9.66 -9.78
CA SER A 219 1.52 8.36 -10.35
C SER A 219 2.35 8.50 -11.62
N GLU A 220 3.40 7.67 -11.74
CA GLU A 220 4.15 7.51 -12.99
C GLU A 220 3.45 6.55 -13.97
N ARG A 221 2.73 5.55 -13.44
CA ARG A 221 1.89 4.63 -14.23
C ARG A 221 0.55 4.40 -13.57
N VAL A 222 -0.47 4.25 -14.40
CA VAL A 222 -1.85 4.02 -13.98
C VAL A 222 -2.37 2.78 -14.69
N THR A 223 -2.98 1.87 -13.93
CA THR A 223 -3.69 0.70 -14.44
C THR A 223 -5.16 0.81 -14.12
N VAL A 224 -5.99 0.53 -15.10
CA VAL A 224 -7.45 0.56 -14.94
C VAL A 224 -7.97 -0.86 -14.95
N LEU A 225 -8.66 -1.21 -13.87
CA LEU A 225 -9.45 -2.43 -13.79
C LEU A 225 -10.92 -2.12 -14.05
N ASP A 226 -11.60 -3.01 -14.75
CA ASP A 226 -13.05 -3.01 -14.87
C ASP A 226 -13.57 -4.46 -14.93
N TYR A 227 -14.63 -4.75 -14.19
CA TYR A 227 -15.17 -6.11 -14.01
C TYR A 227 -14.10 -7.21 -13.76
N GLY A 228 -13.08 -6.89 -12.96
CA GLY A 228 -12.01 -7.82 -12.61
C GLY A 228 -10.92 -7.98 -13.67
N GLN A 229 -11.01 -7.30 -14.82
CA GLN A 229 -10.04 -7.37 -15.91
C GLN A 229 -9.25 -6.07 -16.04
N LYS A 230 -8.02 -6.17 -16.51
CA LYS A 230 -7.22 -4.99 -16.89
C LYS A 230 -7.67 -4.49 -18.26
N ILE A 231 -8.23 -3.28 -18.31
CA ILE A 231 -8.71 -2.68 -19.56
C ILE A 231 -7.72 -1.68 -20.16
N ALA A 232 -6.88 -1.05 -19.33
CA ALA A 232 -5.91 -0.06 -19.79
C ALA A 232 -4.73 0.03 -18.83
N GLU A 233 -3.58 0.42 -19.36
CA GLU A 233 -2.36 0.69 -18.60
C GLU A 233 -1.51 1.71 -19.37
N GLY A 234 -0.97 2.70 -18.67
CA GLY A 234 -0.11 3.72 -19.28
C GLY A 234 0.24 4.85 -18.32
N THR A 235 0.75 5.95 -18.88
CA THR A 235 0.87 7.22 -18.17
C THR A 235 -0.50 7.77 -17.77
N PRO A 236 -0.59 8.66 -16.77
CA PRO A 236 -1.85 9.29 -16.41
C PRO A 236 -2.56 9.96 -17.61
N GLU A 237 -1.82 10.64 -18.49
CA GLU A 237 -2.35 11.31 -19.68
C GLU A 237 -2.93 10.32 -20.70
N GLU A 238 -2.24 9.21 -20.95
CA GLU A 238 -2.69 8.14 -21.84
C GLU A 238 -3.99 7.50 -21.31
N VAL A 239 -4.01 7.17 -20.01
CA VAL A 239 -5.19 6.58 -19.37
C VAL A 239 -6.38 7.53 -19.39
N ARG A 240 -6.17 8.83 -19.15
CA ARG A 240 -7.24 9.84 -19.20
C ARG A 240 -7.90 9.95 -20.58
N ARG A 241 -7.14 9.73 -21.66
CA ARG A 241 -7.62 9.82 -23.04
C ARG A 241 -8.12 8.49 -23.58
N ASN A 242 -7.97 7.39 -22.83
CA ASN A 242 -8.33 6.07 -23.29
C ASN A 242 -9.87 5.92 -23.39
N PRO A 243 -10.43 5.60 -24.58
CA PRO A 243 -11.88 5.49 -24.76
C PRO A 243 -12.55 4.44 -23.86
N GLN A 244 -11.89 3.29 -23.61
CA GLN A 244 -12.45 2.24 -22.75
C GLN A 244 -12.51 2.69 -21.29
N VAL A 245 -11.55 3.49 -20.84
CA VAL A 245 -11.55 4.07 -19.50
C VAL A 245 -12.68 5.08 -19.38
N ILE A 246 -12.87 5.94 -20.37
CA ILE A 246 -13.97 6.90 -20.40
C ILE A 246 -15.33 6.18 -20.37
N GLU A 247 -15.50 5.14 -21.19
CA GLU A 247 -16.72 4.32 -21.23
C GLU A 247 -17.00 3.64 -19.88
N ALA A 248 -15.99 3.06 -19.24
CA ALA A 248 -16.12 2.40 -17.95
C ALA A 248 -16.59 3.36 -16.83
N TYR A 249 -16.15 4.62 -16.87
CA TYR A 249 -16.51 5.64 -15.86
C TYR A 249 -17.82 6.38 -16.16
N LEU A 250 -18.18 6.57 -17.44
CA LEU A 250 -19.41 7.29 -17.84
C LEU A 250 -20.61 6.36 -18.13
N GLY A 251 -20.38 5.05 -18.13
CA GLY A 251 -21.36 4.03 -18.51
C GLY A 251 -21.61 3.99 -20.02
N ARG A 252 -21.93 2.80 -20.54
CA ARG A 252 -22.17 2.55 -21.98
C ARG A 252 -23.32 3.36 -22.61
N GLY A 253 -24.08 4.11 -21.81
CA GLY A 253 -25.26 4.86 -22.25
C GLY A 253 -25.04 6.35 -22.56
N SER A 254 -23.90 6.95 -22.21
CA SER A 254 -23.64 8.38 -22.43
C SER A 254 -22.80 8.69 -23.68
N ALA A 255 -22.07 7.69 -24.19
CA ALA A 255 -21.30 7.81 -25.44
C ALA A 255 -22.18 7.74 -26.71
N ALA A 256 -23.45 7.35 -26.59
CA ALA A 256 -24.38 7.22 -27.71
C ALA A 256 -25.22 8.48 -28.01
N SER A 257 -25.08 9.54 -27.21
CA SER A 257 -25.93 10.74 -27.30
C SER A 257 -25.23 12.01 -27.78
N HIS A 258 -23.95 11.94 -28.19
CA HIS A 258 -23.27 13.05 -28.87
C HIS A 258 -22.48 12.55 -30.08
N ILE A 259 -23.21 12.27 -31.16
CA ILE A 259 -22.76 12.51 -32.54
C ILE A 259 -23.20 13.91 -32.91
#